data_AF-A0A183URI8-F1
#
_entry.id   AF-A0A183URI8-F1
#
_cell.length_a   1.000
_cell.length_b   1.000
_cell.length_c   1.000
_cell.angle_alpha   90.00
_cell.angle_beta   90.00
_cell.angle_gamma   90.00
#
_symmetry.space_group_name_H-M   'P 1'
#
loop_
_entity.id
_entity.type
_entity.pdbx_description
1 polymer ?
#
loop_
_entity_poly.entity_id
_entity_poly.type
_entity_poly.pdbx_seq_one_letter_code
_entity_poly.pdbx_strand_id
1 'polypeptide(L)'
;MTNKKAPLSVFVEMILNPDNMTLERLTPVIFKKARIELRRSLKALDEARNLLPYNFELALVLAEIQLVTELMVLASRLGQSLCTHGVEPWSAPGSTFNSSWAGSVVERKVSREYQSPPIGYHVVNVGVANLPLTIRTDLANSLLDIRSKFQHMWLSRNIASTLPNALKIFDNLFRTLLPPSMQDYGTTLL
;
A
#
# COMPACT_ATOMS: atom_id res chain seq x y z
N MET A 1 -26.96 3.89 19.46
CA MET A 1 -25.90 4.91 19.53
C MET A 1 -24.71 4.41 18.73
N THR A 2 -24.52 4.88 17.50
CA THR A 2 -23.41 4.46 16.64
C THR A 2 -22.13 5.10 17.16
N ASN A 3 -21.26 4.30 17.75
CA ASN A 3 -19.92 4.71 18.18
C ASN A 3 -19.12 5.06 16.92
N LYS A 4 -19.16 6.32 16.49
CA LYS A 4 -18.32 6.83 15.40
C LYS A 4 -16.88 6.78 15.89
N LYS A 5 -16.20 5.66 15.65
CA LYS A 5 -14.73 5.59 15.70
C LYS A 5 -14.20 6.78 14.91
N ALA A 6 -13.28 7.54 15.51
CA ALA A 6 -12.62 8.64 14.82
C ALA A 6 -12.08 8.17 13.47
N PRO A 7 -12.15 9.00 12.40
CA PRO A 7 -11.61 8.60 11.11
C PRO A 7 -10.12 8.32 11.29
N LEU A 8 -9.73 7.06 11.12
CA LEU A 8 -8.32 6.69 11.01
C LEU A 8 -7.74 7.40 9.80
N SER A 9 -6.45 7.75 9.84
CA SER A 9 -5.77 8.24 8.65
C SER A 9 -5.93 7.22 7.52
N VAL A 10 -6.15 7.69 6.28
CA VAL A 10 -6.27 6.85 5.08
C VAL A 10 -5.07 5.89 4.96
N PHE A 11 -3.87 6.32 5.36
CA PHE A 11 -2.69 5.46 5.35
C PHE A 11 -2.76 4.35 6.39
N VAL A 12 -3.29 4.65 7.58
CA VAL A 12 -3.46 3.64 8.65
C VAL A 12 -4.51 2.62 8.23
N GLU A 13 -5.63 3.08 7.69
CA GLU A 13 -6.67 2.19 7.16
C GLU A 13 -6.14 1.30 6.04
N MET A 14 -5.35 1.85 5.13
CA MET A 14 -4.73 1.08 4.04
C MET A 14 -3.72 0.04 4.52
N ILE A 15 -2.95 0.35 5.56
CA ILE A 15 -1.98 -0.60 6.11
C ILE A 15 -2.71 -1.72 6.87
N LEU A 16 -3.82 -1.41 7.55
CA LEU A 16 -4.54 -2.37 8.40
C LEU A 16 -5.62 -3.17 7.65
N ASN A 17 -6.20 -2.61 6.60
CA ASN A 17 -7.37 -3.15 5.91
C ASN A 17 -7.43 -2.72 4.43
N PRO A 18 -6.43 -3.06 3.60
CA PRO A 18 -6.31 -2.57 2.23
C PRO A 18 -7.40 -3.09 1.28
N ASP A 19 -8.06 -4.21 1.58
CA ASP A 19 -9.08 -4.82 0.72
C ASP A 19 -10.48 -4.21 0.86
N ASN A 20 -10.72 -3.44 1.92
CA ASN A 20 -12.03 -2.86 2.21
C ASN A 20 -11.97 -1.33 2.25
N MET A 21 -11.09 -0.74 1.44
CA MET A 21 -10.91 0.70 1.40
C MET A 21 -12.04 1.40 0.64
N THR A 22 -12.58 2.47 1.24
CA THR A 22 -13.51 3.37 0.56
C THR A 22 -12.75 4.48 -0.16
N LEU A 23 -12.54 4.31 -1.47
CA LEU A 23 -11.73 5.24 -2.28
C LEU A 23 -12.54 6.30 -3.04
N GLU A 24 -13.85 6.44 -2.79
CA GLU A 24 -14.74 7.35 -3.56
C GLU A 24 -14.24 8.80 -3.67
N ARG A 25 -13.54 9.29 -2.64
CA ARG A 25 -13.01 10.66 -2.58
C ARG A 25 -11.52 10.75 -2.94
N LEU A 26 -10.88 9.61 -3.22
CA LEU A 26 -9.45 9.49 -3.43
C LEU A 26 -9.17 9.07 -4.87
N THR A 27 -8.21 9.75 -5.49
CA THR A 27 -7.82 9.49 -6.87
C THR A 27 -6.35 9.09 -6.95
N PRO A 28 -5.92 8.41 -8.03
CA PRO A 28 -4.50 8.11 -8.24
C PRO A 28 -3.61 9.35 -8.17
N VAL A 29 -4.14 10.50 -8.59
CA VAL A 29 -3.42 11.79 -8.60
C VAL A 29 -3.14 12.27 -7.18
N ILE A 30 -4.08 12.11 -6.24
CA ILE A 30 -3.89 12.50 -4.84
C ILE A 30 -2.75 11.67 -4.23
N PHE A 31 -2.74 10.36 -4.45
CA PHE A 31 -1.67 9.48 -3.97
C PHE A 31 -0.32 9.79 -4.62
N LYS A 32 -0.30 10.10 -5.92
CA LYS A 32 0.92 10.54 -6.59
C LYS A 32 1.48 11.83 -5.99
N LYS A 33 0.62 12.82 -5.69
CA LYS A 33 1.02 14.07 -5.04
C LYS A 33 1.55 13.82 -3.63
N ALA A 34 0.84 13.03 -2.83
CA ALA A 34 1.28 12.64 -1.49
C ALA A 34 2.66 11.97 -1.54
N ARG A 35 2.89 11.03 -2.47
CA ARG A 35 4.20 10.38 -2.65
C ARG A 35 5.31 11.36 -3.01
N ILE A 36 5.03 12.34 -3.88
CA ILE A 36 6.03 13.36 -4.23
C ILE A 36 6.41 14.16 -2.98
N GLU A 37 5.44 14.55 -2.18
CA GLU A 37 5.70 15.33 -0.97
C GLU A 37 6.46 14.52 0.09
N LEU A 38 6.07 13.27 0.34
CA LEU A 38 6.79 12.38 1.25
C LEU A 38 8.25 12.16 0.83
N ARG A 39 8.53 12.05 -0.48
CA ARG A 39 9.91 11.97 -0.99
C ARG A 39 10.69 13.26 -0.81
N ARG A 40 10.04 14.42 -0.90
CA ARG A 40 10.68 15.70 -0.56
C ARG A 40 10.99 15.77 0.93
N SER A 41 10.08 15.31 1.79
CA SER A 41 10.32 15.22 3.24
C SER A 41 11.52 14.32 3.55
N LEU A 42 11.67 13.17 2.88
CA LEU A 42 12.86 12.31 3.02
C LEU A 42 14.15 13.03 2.62
N LYS A 43 14.13 13.79 1.52
CA LYS A 43 15.29 14.57 1.09
C LYS A 43 15.65 15.65 2.10
N ALA A 44 14.66 16.40 2.58
CA ALA A 44 14.87 17.44 3.59
C ALA A 44 15.37 16.84 4.93
N LEU A 45 14.91 15.65 5.30
CA LEU A 45 15.38 14.92 6.48
C LEU A 45 16.86 14.52 6.33
N ASP A 46 17.26 14.06 5.16
CA ASP A 46 18.65 13.69 4.85
C ASP A 46 19.58 14.92 4.89
N GLU A 47 19.14 16.03 4.32
CA GLU A 47 19.83 17.33 4.40
C GLU A 47 19.97 17.80 5.86
N ALA A 48 18.89 17.75 6.64
CA ALA A 48 18.89 18.11 8.06
C ALA A 48 19.83 17.21 8.88
N ARG A 49 19.85 15.91 8.61
CA ARG A 49 20.77 14.96 9.28
C ARG A 49 22.23 15.36 9.13
N ASN A 50 22.61 15.91 7.98
CA ASN A 50 23.99 16.33 7.71
C ASN A 50 24.38 17.65 8.40
N LEU A 51 23.39 18.45 8.82
CA LEU A 51 23.61 19.74 9.50
C LEU A 51 23.57 19.64 11.03
N LEU A 52 22.91 18.60 11.55
CA LEU A 52 22.72 18.42 12.98
C LEU A 52 23.94 17.73 13.62
N PRO A 53 24.33 18.13 14.85
CA PRO A 53 25.38 17.43 15.58
C PRO A 53 24.95 15.99 15.87
N TYR A 54 25.87 15.04 15.71
CA TYR A 54 25.58 13.65 16.00
C TYR A 54 25.21 13.47 17.46
N ASN A 55 24.05 12.86 17.69
CA ASN A 55 23.56 12.42 18.99
C ASN A 55 22.80 11.11 18.76
N PHE A 56 23.02 10.12 19.62
CA PHE A 56 22.41 8.80 19.46
C PHE A 56 20.87 8.84 19.49
N GLU A 57 20.27 9.56 20.45
CA GLU A 57 18.82 9.72 20.53
C GLU A 57 18.27 10.44 19.31
N LEU A 58 18.99 11.46 18.83
CA LEU A 58 18.61 12.17 17.61
C LEU A 58 18.69 11.24 16.39
N ALA A 59 19.73 10.43 16.26
CA ALA A 59 19.88 9.47 15.18
C ALA A 59 18.72 8.45 15.17
N LEU A 60 18.29 7.97 16.35
CA LEU A 60 17.13 7.10 16.49
C LEU A 60 15.84 7.78 16.05
N VAL A 61 15.59 9.02 16.49
CA VAL A 61 14.40 9.79 16.08
C VAL A 61 14.39 10.07 14.58
N LEU A 62 15.53 10.44 14.00
CA LEU A 62 15.64 10.65 12.54
C LEU A 62 15.37 9.35 11.78
N ALA A 63 15.89 8.23 12.27
CA ALA A 63 15.62 6.92 11.69
C ALA A 63 14.11 6.60 11.74
N GLU A 64 13.44 6.83 12.87
CA GLU A 64 11.98 6.64 13.03
C GLU A 64 11.18 7.46 12.02
N ILE A 65 11.49 8.74 11.90
CA ILE A 65 10.82 9.63 10.94
C ILE A 65 11.05 9.13 9.51
N GLN A 66 12.28 8.72 9.18
CA GLN A 66 12.60 8.14 7.88
C GLN A 66 11.75 6.89 7.61
N LEU A 67 11.70 5.96 8.57
CA LEU A 67 10.98 4.70 8.42
C LEU A 67 9.48 4.89 8.25
N VAL A 68 8.85 5.73 9.08
CA VAL A 68 7.41 6.04 8.96
C VAL A 68 7.12 6.71 7.61
N THR A 69 8.01 7.59 7.15
CA THR A 69 7.85 8.25 5.85
C THR A 69 8.02 7.26 4.69
N GLU A 70 8.97 6.32 4.76
CA GLU A 70 9.12 5.23 3.79
C GLU A 70 7.87 4.33 3.74
N LEU A 71 7.30 4.00 4.90
CA LEU A 71 6.04 3.25 4.99
C LEU A 71 4.87 4.01 4.37
N MET A 72 4.75 5.31 4.60
CA MET A 72 3.75 6.17 3.97
C MET A 72 3.95 6.28 2.44
N VAL A 73 5.19 6.26 1.96
CA VAL A 73 5.50 6.20 0.52
C VAL A 73 4.99 4.89 -0.07
N LEU A 74 5.23 3.76 0.60
CA LEU A 74 4.71 2.45 0.18
C LEU A 74 3.19 2.44 0.18
N ALA A 75 2.54 2.89 1.25
CA ALA A 75 1.10 3.01 1.31
C ALA A 75 0.56 3.93 0.19
N SER A 76 1.21 5.05 -0.11
CA SER A 76 0.82 5.89 -1.25
C SER A 76 0.91 5.16 -2.60
N ARG A 77 1.90 4.27 -2.79
CA ARG A 77 2.00 3.44 -4.00
C ARG A 77 0.88 2.40 -4.06
N LEU A 78 0.56 1.77 -2.92
CA LEU A 78 -0.55 0.84 -2.81
C LEU A 78 -1.88 1.54 -3.14
N GLY A 79 -2.18 2.67 -2.51
CA GLY A 79 -3.40 3.46 -2.76
C GLY A 79 -3.53 3.90 -4.22
N GLN A 80 -2.43 4.36 -4.83
CA GLN A 80 -2.43 4.67 -6.26
C GLN A 80 -2.77 3.43 -7.11
N SER A 81 -2.20 2.27 -6.77
CA SER A 81 -2.42 1.01 -7.48
C SER A 81 -3.87 0.53 -7.33
N LEU A 82 -4.44 0.64 -6.13
CA LEU A 82 -5.83 0.31 -5.85
C LEU A 82 -6.79 1.19 -6.66
N CYS A 83 -6.55 2.49 -6.74
CA CYS A 83 -7.37 3.38 -7.58
C CYS A 83 -7.24 3.12 -9.09
N THR A 84 -6.14 2.51 -9.55
CA THR A 84 -5.86 2.33 -11.00
C THR A 84 -6.21 0.93 -11.50
N HIS A 85 -6.03 -0.08 -10.66
CA HIS A 85 -6.15 -1.49 -11.03
C HIS A 85 -7.03 -2.29 -10.08
N GLY A 86 -7.34 -1.75 -8.89
CA GLY A 86 -8.07 -2.50 -7.87
C GLY A 86 -9.57 -2.65 -8.16
N VAL A 87 -10.08 -1.98 -9.21
CA VAL A 87 -11.48 -2.01 -9.62
C VAL A 87 -11.82 -3.35 -10.25
N GLU A 88 -12.71 -4.12 -9.62
CA GLU A 88 -13.30 -5.31 -10.25
C GLU A 88 -14.11 -4.88 -11.49
N PRO A 89 -13.87 -5.46 -12.68
CA PRO A 89 -14.70 -5.21 -13.85
C PRO A 89 -16.13 -5.66 -13.51
N TRP A 90 -17.10 -4.74 -13.59
CA TRP A 90 -18.51 -5.06 -13.44
C TRP A 90 -18.86 -6.27 -14.32
N SER A 91 -19.13 -7.42 -13.70
CA SER A 91 -19.69 -8.56 -14.38
C SER A 91 -21.18 -8.28 -14.55
N ALA A 92 -21.62 -7.93 -15.76
CA ALA A 92 -23.04 -7.95 -16.07
C ALA A 92 -23.59 -9.35 -15.75
N PRO A 93 -24.81 -9.49 -15.18
CA PRO A 93 -25.39 -10.80 -14.93
C PRO A 93 -25.59 -11.51 -16.27
N GLY A 94 -24.69 -12.42 -16.61
CA GLY A 94 -24.71 -13.18 -17.87
C GLY A 94 -23.37 -13.47 -18.54
N SER A 95 -22.23 -12.88 -18.14
CA SER A 95 -20.94 -13.19 -18.76
C SER A 95 -20.15 -14.24 -17.99
N THR A 96 -20.26 -15.51 -18.39
CA THR A 96 -19.34 -16.57 -17.99
C THR A 96 -17.96 -16.29 -18.59
N PHE A 97 -17.02 -15.76 -17.80
CA PHE A 97 -15.63 -15.62 -18.24
C PHE A 97 -14.90 -16.95 -18.03
N ASN A 98 -14.69 -17.68 -19.13
CA ASN A 98 -13.80 -18.85 -19.14
C ASN A 98 -12.36 -18.36 -18.96
N SER A 99 -11.71 -18.77 -17.87
CA SER A 99 -10.28 -18.63 -17.68
C SER A 99 -9.55 -19.64 -18.58
N SER A 100 -9.03 -19.17 -19.72
CA SER A 100 -7.98 -19.89 -20.45
C SER A 100 -6.94 -18.91 -20.96
N TRP A 101 -5.75 -19.05 -20.40
CA TRP A 101 -4.55 -18.33 -20.75
C TRP A 101 -4.04 -18.91 -22.08
N ALA A 102 -4.03 -18.11 -23.14
CA ALA A 102 -3.20 -18.34 -24.31
C ALA A 102 -2.83 -16.98 -24.90
N GLY A 103 -1.53 -16.73 -25.00
CA GLY A 103 -1.00 -15.44 -25.42
C GLY A 103 -1.46 -15.05 -26.82
N SER A 104 -1.65 -13.75 -27.02
CA SER A 104 -1.46 -13.14 -28.33
C SER A 104 -1.13 -11.66 -28.15
N VAL A 105 0.05 -11.30 -28.64
CA VAL A 105 0.50 -9.94 -28.88
C VAL A 105 -0.38 -9.38 -29.99
N VAL A 106 -1.22 -8.37 -29.71
CA VAL A 106 -1.81 -7.54 -30.77
C VAL A 106 -1.84 -6.07 -30.32
N GLU A 107 -1.34 -5.24 -31.22
CA GLU A 107 -1.12 -3.80 -31.17
C GLU A 107 -2.31 -2.96 -30.68
N ARG A 108 -1.99 -1.93 -29.89
CA ARG A 108 -2.90 -0.83 -29.59
C ARG A 108 -3.07 0.04 -30.84
N LYS A 109 -4.30 0.15 -31.34
CA LYS A 109 -4.73 1.30 -32.15
C LYS A 109 -5.71 2.14 -31.35
N VAL A 110 -5.30 3.39 -31.14
CA VAL A 110 -6.05 4.44 -30.44
C VAL A 110 -7.26 4.86 -31.28
N SER A 111 -8.44 4.85 -30.68
CA SER A 111 -9.56 5.71 -31.09
C SER A 111 -10.14 6.34 -29.82
N ARG A 112 -9.91 7.65 -29.66
CA ARG A 112 -10.63 8.50 -28.71
C ARG A 112 -12.02 8.73 -29.28
N GLU A 113 -13.04 8.38 -28.51
CA GLU A 113 -14.38 8.94 -28.70
C GLU A 113 -14.89 9.39 -27.33
N TYR A 114 -15.39 10.63 -27.30
CA TYR A 114 -15.84 11.33 -26.11
C TYR A 114 -17.10 10.66 -25.57
N GLN A 115 -17.00 10.02 -24.40
CA GLN A 115 -18.18 9.58 -23.67
C GLN A 115 -18.20 10.25 -22.30
N SER A 116 -19.17 11.14 -22.14
CA SER A 116 -19.53 11.81 -20.88
C SER A 116 -19.64 10.80 -19.73
N PRO A 117 -19.19 11.13 -18.51
CA PRO A 117 -19.20 10.18 -17.41
C PRO A 117 -20.66 9.91 -16.97
N PRO A 118 -21.10 8.65 -16.85
CA PRO A 118 -22.36 8.36 -16.20
C PRO A 118 -22.23 8.68 -14.70
N ILE A 119 -23.12 9.53 -14.24
CA ILE A 119 -23.39 9.79 -12.83
C ILE A 119 -23.94 8.50 -12.22
N GLY A 120 -23.19 7.90 -11.30
CA GLY A 120 -23.58 6.69 -10.58
C GLY A 120 -22.36 5.97 -10.02
N TYR A 121 -21.94 6.35 -8.81
CA TYR A 121 -20.90 5.62 -8.08
C TYR A 121 -21.43 4.22 -7.75
N HIS A 122 -21.15 3.24 -8.62
CA HIS A 122 -21.33 1.84 -8.29
C HIS A 122 -20.24 1.44 -7.31
N VAL A 123 -20.63 0.75 -6.23
CA VAL A 123 -19.73 0.20 -5.21
C VAL A 123 -18.82 -0.81 -5.90
N VAL A 124 -17.61 -0.36 -6.23
CA VAL A 124 -16.55 -1.21 -6.75
C VAL A 124 -15.83 -1.79 -5.53
N ASN A 125 -15.82 -3.12 -5.41
CA ASN A 125 -14.92 -3.77 -4.46
C ASN A 125 -13.48 -3.52 -4.95
N VAL A 126 -12.76 -2.68 -4.22
CA VAL A 126 -11.36 -2.38 -4.50
C VAL A 126 -10.49 -3.22 -3.59
N GLY A 127 -9.81 -4.21 -4.17
CA GLY A 127 -9.01 -5.18 -3.42
C GLY A 127 -7.57 -5.27 -3.90
N VAL A 128 -6.66 -5.61 -3.00
CA VAL A 128 -5.27 -5.97 -3.32
C VAL A 128 -5.22 -7.20 -4.22
N ALA A 129 -6.21 -8.10 -4.08
CA ALA A 129 -6.39 -9.27 -4.94
C ALA A 129 -6.51 -8.90 -6.43
N ASN A 130 -7.07 -7.73 -6.75
CA ASN A 130 -7.28 -7.26 -8.13
C ASN A 130 -6.02 -6.62 -8.74
N LEU A 131 -4.97 -6.39 -7.95
CA LEU A 131 -3.73 -5.81 -8.45
C LEU A 131 -2.95 -6.80 -9.32
N PRO A 132 -2.29 -6.32 -10.40
CA PRO A 132 -1.35 -7.12 -11.18
C PRO A 132 -0.31 -7.80 -10.29
N LEU A 133 -0.01 -9.07 -10.59
CA LEU A 133 0.93 -9.88 -9.81
C LEU A 133 2.27 -9.17 -9.61
N THR A 134 2.79 -8.54 -10.66
CA THR A 134 4.05 -7.78 -10.64
C THR A 134 4.03 -6.64 -9.62
N ILE A 135 2.92 -5.89 -9.55
CA ILE A 135 2.75 -4.80 -8.59
C ILE A 135 2.69 -5.34 -7.17
N ARG A 136 1.95 -6.43 -6.95
CA ARG A 136 1.87 -7.05 -5.61
C ARG A 136 3.22 -7.53 -5.11
N THR A 137 3.98 -8.25 -5.95
CA THR A 137 5.30 -8.76 -5.58
C THR A 137 6.28 -7.62 -5.29
N ASP A 138 6.28 -6.55 -6.10
CA ASP A 138 7.14 -5.38 -5.88
C ASP A 138 6.80 -4.62 -4.58
N LEU A 139 5.49 -4.46 -4.28
CA LEU A 139 5.03 -3.90 -3.02
C LEU A 139 5.40 -4.79 -1.82
N ALA A 140 5.27 -6.11 -1.95
CA ALA A 140 5.61 -7.07 -0.91
C ALA A 140 7.11 -7.04 -0.57
N ASN A 141 7.98 -7.02 -1.57
CA ASN A 141 9.43 -6.89 -1.37
C ASN A 141 9.78 -5.57 -0.69
N SER A 142 9.20 -4.47 -1.17
CA SER A 142 9.39 -3.15 -0.54
C SER A 142 8.92 -3.14 0.93
N LEU A 143 7.86 -3.88 1.26
CA LEU A 143 7.33 -3.99 2.62
C LEU A 143 8.26 -4.81 3.53
N LEU A 144 8.87 -5.88 3.02
CA LEU A 144 9.84 -6.69 3.76
C LEU A 144 11.08 -5.88 4.14
N ASP A 145 11.57 -5.03 3.23
CA ASP A 145 12.68 -4.13 3.51
C ASP A 145 12.35 -3.16 4.66
N ILE A 146 11.15 -2.56 4.63
CA ILE A 146 10.67 -1.66 5.69
C ILE A 146 10.47 -2.43 7.00
N ARG A 147 9.88 -3.62 6.96
CA ARG A 147 9.69 -4.49 8.14
C ARG A 147 11.02 -4.82 8.82
N SER A 148 12.06 -5.15 8.04
CA SER A 148 13.40 -5.42 8.57
C SER A 148 13.99 -4.20 9.29
N LYS A 149 13.93 -3.01 8.66
CA LYS A 149 14.37 -1.76 9.30
C LYS A 149 13.57 -1.45 10.57
N PHE A 150 12.26 -1.67 10.55
CA PHE A 150 11.39 -1.50 11.71
C PHE A 150 11.80 -2.39 12.87
N GLN A 151 12.11 -3.67 12.61
CA GLN A 151 12.55 -4.60 13.64
C GLN A 151 13.81 -4.11 14.36
N HIS A 152 14.84 -3.68 13.60
CA HIS A 152 16.08 -3.18 14.19
C HIS A 152 15.85 -1.92 15.05
N MET A 153 15.04 -1.00 14.55
CA MET A 153 14.70 0.23 15.26
C MET A 153 13.87 -0.05 16.52
N TRP A 154 12.89 -0.94 16.43
CA TRP A 154 12.04 -1.30 17.57
C TRP A 154 12.89 -1.86 18.71
N LEU A 155 13.79 -2.79 18.41
CA LEU A 155 14.70 -3.40 19.39
C LEU A 155 15.72 -2.40 19.97
N SER A 156 15.96 -1.29 19.28
CA SER A 156 16.85 -0.24 19.77
C SER A 156 16.20 0.68 20.81
N ARG A 157 14.86 0.63 20.97
CA ARG A 157 14.12 1.56 21.86
C ARG A 157 13.04 0.92 22.73
N ASN A 158 12.55 -0.25 22.35
CA ASN A 158 11.39 -0.89 22.95
C ASN A 158 11.75 -2.28 23.46
N ILE A 159 10.92 -2.79 24.37
CA ILE A 159 11.11 -4.11 24.97
C ILE A 159 10.90 -5.19 23.90
N ALA A 160 11.84 -6.13 23.77
CA ALA A 160 11.82 -7.16 22.74
C ALA A 160 10.54 -8.02 22.74
N SER A 161 9.92 -8.25 23.90
CA SER A 161 8.69 -9.06 24.03
C SER A 161 7.47 -8.44 23.33
N THR A 162 7.48 -7.14 23.02
CA THR A 162 6.37 -6.47 22.30
C THR A 162 6.54 -6.50 20.78
N LEU A 163 7.75 -6.80 20.28
CA LEU A 163 8.08 -6.82 18.87
C LEU A 163 7.14 -7.72 18.04
N PRO A 164 6.81 -8.97 18.45
CA PRO A 164 5.93 -9.82 17.66
C PRO A 164 4.55 -9.19 17.43
N ASN A 165 4.03 -8.44 18.41
CA ASN A 165 2.76 -7.76 18.26
C ASN A 165 2.85 -6.55 17.32
N ALA A 166 3.97 -5.83 17.34
CA ALA A 166 4.22 -4.71 16.45
C ALA A 166 4.41 -5.16 14.98
N LEU A 167 5.06 -6.31 14.77
CA LEU A 167 5.30 -6.85 13.43
C LEU A 167 4.04 -7.37 12.74
N LYS A 168 2.98 -7.73 13.47
CA LYS A 168 1.70 -8.20 12.90
C LYS A 168 1.14 -7.27 11.83
N ILE A 169 1.34 -5.96 11.96
CA ILE A 169 0.86 -4.99 10.98
C ILE A 169 1.53 -5.23 9.61
N PHE A 170 2.84 -5.45 9.60
CA PHE A 170 3.60 -5.77 8.39
C PHE A 170 3.24 -7.17 7.88
N ASP A 171 3.13 -8.14 8.77
CA ASP A 171 2.84 -9.54 8.42
C ASP A 171 1.46 -9.69 7.77
N ASN A 172 0.46 -8.99 8.31
CA ASN A 172 -0.90 -8.98 7.78
C ASN A 172 -0.93 -8.35 6.39
N LEU A 173 -0.33 -7.18 6.22
CA LEU A 173 -0.27 -6.51 4.91
C LEU A 173 0.51 -7.34 3.88
N PHE A 174 1.59 -8.00 4.30
CA PHE A 174 2.37 -8.90 3.45
C PHE A 174 1.52 -10.06 2.95
N ARG A 175 0.78 -10.73 3.84
CA ARG A 175 -0.13 -11.83 3.46
C ARG A 175 -1.19 -11.37 2.47
N THR A 176 -1.76 -10.18 2.66
CA THR A 176 -2.74 -9.62 1.72
C THR A 176 -2.14 -9.37 0.33
N LEU A 177 -0.84 -9.04 0.24
CA LEU A 177 -0.13 -8.88 -1.03
C LEU A 177 0.18 -10.23 -1.71
N LEU A 178 0.17 -11.35 -0.97
CA LEU A 178 0.40 -12.66 -1.57
C LEU A 178 -0.84 -13.16 -2.34
N PRO A 179 -0.64 -13.97 -3.41
CA PRO A 179 -1.72 -14.73 -4.01
C PRO A 179 -2.49 -15.55 -2.96
N PRO A 180 -3.81 -15.75 -3.09
CA PRO A 180 -4.61 -16.54 -2.13
C PRO A 180 -4.01 -17.92 -1.84
N SER A 181 -3.48 -18.59 -2.87
CA SER A 181 -2.82 -19.90 -2.75
C SER A 181 -1.51 -19.89 -1.97
N MET A 182 -0.95 -18.72 -1.67
CA MET A 182 0.33 -18.52 -0.98
C MET A 182 0.19 -17.88 0.40
N GLN A 183 -1.02 -17.49 0.82
CA GLN A 183 -1.23 -16.78 2.08
C GLN A 183 -0.86 -17.64 3.31
N ASP A 184 -1.09 -18.94 3.22
CA ASP A 184 -0.70 -19.90 4.26
C ASP A 184 0.82 -20.02 4.39
N TYR A 185 1.55 -20.00 3.26
CA TYR A 185 3.01 -19.99 3.25
C TYR A 185 3.61 -18.71 3.85
N GLY A 186 2.87 -17.60 3.82
CA GLY A 186 3.23 -16.37 4.51
C GLY A 186 3.41 -16.54 6.02
N THR A 187 2.83 -17.58 6.65
CA THR A 187 3.11 -17.92 8.06
C THR A 187 4.52 -18.42 8.30
N THR A 188 5.13 -19.05 7.30
CA THR A 188 6.40 -19.76 7.43
C THR A 188 7.59 -18.90 7.00
N LEU A 189 7.33 -17.84 6.22
CA LEU A 189 8.34 -16.96 5.63
C LEU A 189 8.74 -15.76 6.51
N LEU A 190 7.99 -15.46 7.57
CA LEU A 190 8.09 -14.24 8.39
C LEU A 190 8.47 -14.53 9.84
#